data_AF-A0AAU0VB26-F1
#
_entry.id   AF-A0AAU0VB26-F1
#
_cell.length_a   1.000
_cell.length_b   1.000
_cell.length_c   1.000
_cell.angle_alpha   90.00
_cell.angle_beta   90.00
_cell.angle_gamma   90.00
#
_symmetry.space_group_name_H-M   'P 1'
#
loop_
_entity.id
_entity.type
_entity.pdbx_description
1 polymer ?
#
loop_
_entity_poly.entity_id
_entity_poly.type
_entity_poly.pdbx_seq_one_letter_code
_entity_poly.pdbx_strand_id
1 'polypeptide(L)' 'MPSTPIRPAFELRIGEVHLTVQRIPGRLVTALATAVGSALAAWFTSL' A
#
# COMPACT_ATOMS: atom_id res chain seq x y z
N MET A 1 28.04 -2.24 -17.08
CA MET A 1 27.37 -3.09 -16.07
C MET A 1 25.91 -3.20 -16.45
N PRO A 2 25.31 -4.41 -16.53
CA PRO A 2 23.87 -4.52 -16.75
C PRO A 2 23.17 -4.08 -15.46
N SER A 3 22.53 -2.92 -15.49
CA SER A 3 21.64 -2.46 -14.42
C SER A 3 20.36 -3.29 -14.50
N THR A 4 20.25 -4.31 -13.67
CA THR A 4 19.03 -5.11 -13.54
C THR A 4 17.87 -4.17 -13.21
N PRO A 5 16.80 -4.13 -14.02
CA PRO A 5 15.67 -3.25 -13.75
C PRO A 5 15.00 -3.69 -12.44
N ILE A 6 15.10 -2.84 -11.42
CA ILE A 6 14.34 -3.00 -10.17
C ILE A 6 12.87 -2.82 -10.53
N ARG A 7 12.09 -3.90 -10.53
CA ARG A 7 10.63 -3.80 -10.69
C ARG A 7 10.06 -3.07 -9.47
N PRO A 8 9.21 -2.05 -9.66
CA PRO A 8 8.54 -1.38 -8.55
C PRO A 8 7.64 -2.39 -7.83
N ALA A 9 7.58 -2.28 -6.50
CA ALA A 9 6.76 -3.15 -5.66
C ALA A 9 5.25 -2.93 -5.91
N PHE A 10 4.86 -1.72 -6.30
CA PHE A 10 3.49 -1.38 -6.68
C PHE A 10 3.51 -0.22 -7.68
N GLU A 11 2.69 -0.32 -8.73
CA GLU A 11 2.51 0.71 -9.74
C GLU A 11 1.01 0.98 -9.88
N LEU A 12 0.60 2.22 -9.64
CA LEU A 12 -0.76 2.69 -9.80
C LEU A 12 -0.80 3.77 -10.88
N ARG A 13 -1.57 3.52 -11.93
CA ARG A 13 -1.82 4.48 -13.01
C ARG A 13 -3.29 4.85 -13.02
N ILE A 14 -3.60 6.13 -12.86
CA ILE A 14 -4.96 6.67 -12.95
C ILE A 14 -4.92 7.90 -13.85
N GLY A 15 -5.32 7.75 -15.11
CA GLY A 15 -5.21 8.79 -16.13
C GLY A 15 -3.76 9.22 -16.34
N GLU A 16 -3.47 10.51 -16.10
CA GLU A 16 -2.13 11.09 -16.16
C GLU A 16 -1.33 10.93 -14.85
N VAL A 17 -1.95 10.44 -13.77
CA VAL A 17 -1.24 10.23 -12.50
C VAL A 17 -0.57 8.86 -12.50
N HIS A 18 0.75 8.88 -12.37
CA HIS A 18 1.58 7.69 -12.30
C HIS A 18 2.27 7.62 -10.94
N LEU A 19 1.86 6.69 -10.09
CA LEU A 19 2.42 6.48 -8.76
C LEU A 19 3.16 5.14 -8.72
N THR A 20 4.49 5.20 -8.57
CA THR A 20 5.34 4.01 -8.41
C THR A 20 5.87 3.95 -6.99
N VAL A 21 5.53 2.87 -6.28
CA VAL A 21 6.07 2.56 -4.96
C VAL A 21 7.22 1.58 -5.15
N GLN A 22 8.44 2.06 -5.01
CA GLN A 22 9.65 1.24 -5.16
C GLN A 22 9.86 0.29 -3.98
N ARG A 23 9.44 0.70 -2.79
CA ARG A 23 9.59 -0.09 -1.57
C ARG A 23 8.44 0.22 -0.62
N ILE A 24 7.64 -0.80 -0.32
CA ILE A 24 6.59 -0.69 0.71
C ILE A 24 7.26 -0.90 2.08
N PRO A 25 7.29 0.09 2.98
CA PRO A 25 7.83 -0.10 4.31
C PRO A 25 6.91 -1.03 5.10
N GLY A 26 7.47 -2.04 5.76
CA GLY A 26 6.67 -2.98 6.57
C GLY A 26 5.79 -2.27 7.61
N ARG A 27 6.28 -1.17 8.20
CA ARG A 27 5.51 -0.33 9.13
C ARG A 27 4.25 0.29 8.51
N LEU A 28 4.30 0.65 7.23
CA LEU A 28 3.14 1.20 6.50
C LEU A 28 2.09 0.11 6.29
N VAL A 29 2.51 -1.13 5.98
CA VAL A 29 1.61 -2.28 5.88
C VAL A 29 0.96 -2.58 7.22
N THR A 30 1.75 -2.59 8.31
CA THR A 30 1.22 -2.81 9.66
C THR A 30 0.22 -1.72 10.04
N ALA A 31 0.55 -0.44 9.83
CA ALA A 31 -0.34 0.67 10.12
C ALA A 31 -1.65 0.59 9.32
N LEU A 32 -1.57 0.25 8.03
CA LEU A 32 -2.74 0.07 7.18
C LEU A 32 -3.60 -1.10 7.66
N ALA A 33 -2.99 -2.25 7.97
CA ALA A 33 -3.69 -3.42 8.50
C ALA A 33 -4.37 -3.11 9.83
N THR A 34 -3.70 -2.38 10.73
CA THR A 34 -4.29 -1.91 12.00
C THR A 34 -5.47 -0.98 11.73
N ALA A 35 -5.33 0.02 10.87
CA ALA A 35 -6.40 0.96 10.56
C ALA A 35 -7.63 0.26 9.96
N VAL A 36 -7.42 -0.66 9.01
CA VAL A 36 -8.50 -1.46 8.40
C VAL A 36 -9.17 -2.36 9.44
N GLY A 37 -8.38 -3.06 10.26
CA GLY A 37 -8.91 -3.91 11.34
C GLY A 37 -9.72 -3.11 12.37
N SER A 38 -9.23 -1.94 12.77
CA SER A 38 -9.94 -1.04 13.69
C SER A 38 -11.23 -0.48 13.08
N ALA A 39 -11.21 -0.06 11.82
CA ALA A 39 -12.40 0.41 11.11
C ALA A 39 -13.46 -0.70 10.98
N LEU A 40 -13.02 -1.91 10.65
CA LEU A 40 -13.90 -3.08 10.55
C LEU A 40 -14.52 -3.42 11.92
N ALA A 41 -13.70 -3.43 12.98
CA ALA A 41 -14.17 -3.66 14.34
C ALA A 41 -15.18 -2.60 14.80
N ALA A 42 -14.91 -1.32 14.50
CA ALA A 42 -15.82 -0.21 14.78
C ALA A 42 -17.16 -0.37 14.04
N TRP A 43 -17.14 -0.86 12.80
CA TRP A 43 -18.36 -1.10 12.04
C TRP A 43 -19.22 -2.23 12.63
N PHE A 44 -18.59 -3.34 13.02
CA PHE A 44 -19.29 -4.43 13.70
C PHE A 44 -19.86 -4.06 15.07
N THR A 45 -19.23 -3.12 15.77
CA THR A 45 -19.75 -2.60 17.05
C THR A 45 -20.78 -1.48 16.88
N SER A 46 -20.94 -0.95 15.67
CA SER A 46 -21.97 0.04 15.33
C SER A 46 -23.25 -0.58 14.76
N LEU A 47 -23.28 -1.92 14.62
CA LEU A 47 -24.45 -2.74 14.27
C LEU A 47 -25.17 -3.18 15.55
#